data_AF-A0A1X9Z0Y7-F1
#
_entry.id   AF-A0A1X9Z0Y7-F1
#
_cell.length_a   1.000
_cell.length_b   1.000
_cell.length_c   1.000
_cell.angle_alpha   90.00
_cell.angle_beta   90.00
_cell.angle_gamma   90.00
#
_symmetry.space_group_name_H-M   'P 1'
#
loop_
_entity.id
_entity.type
_entity.pdbx_description
1 polymer ?
#
loop_
_entity_poly.entity_id
_entity_poly.type
_entity_poly.pdbx_seq_one_letter_code
_entity_poly.pdbx_strand_id
1 'polypeptide(L)'
;MDKRLDLGIKSGLANQILCGFVLGGISGDEGLKENSEKLLDQLGEEMGDLTDYTFNTGLTGIGWMIEYCMQQGFLDINTDDVLEDLDDNCYKRTLINLSNKRYDIDELLGLTIYHLIRSKSKNVGAHYYRQFIHIECVKLLARHLNKYLTENLKKIKNGKSLSIDKLNDITRVMLKISHLVGQTKLEKIFETAFYATIDNFRSFYQHLLSGKCSASAEIALHRLICFNLLMVVTQYDHPMWITEFESYFNRLSEIQINLDKTYNEKQQVLEEMFNHSKIANAKLPYWLNLDKGRELLSFFLSNYSLFKVTPHFN
;
A
#
# COMPACT_ATOMS: atom_id res chain seq x y z
N MET A 1 -18.79 20.70 18.52
CA MET A 1 -17.53 20.34 17.85
C MET A 1 -17.95 19.55 16.64
N ASP A 2 -18.02 20.21 15.48
CA ASP A 2 -18.52 19.57 14.26
C ASP A 2 -17.56 18.44 13.89
N LYS A 3 -18.09 17.22 13.77
CA LYS A 3 -17.26 16.05 13.49
C LYS A 3 -16.92 16.08 12.01
N ARG A 4 -15.77 16.69 11.67
CA ARG A 4 -15.27 16.78 10.31
C ARG A 4 -15.34 15.40 9.65
N LEU A 5 -15.89 15.35 8.44
CA LEU A 5 -16.08 14.13 7.67
C LEU A 5 -14.73 13.45 7.41
N ASP A 6 -14.65 12.12 7.61
CA ASP A 6 -13.47 11.34 7.24
C ASP A 6 -13.48 11.12 5.72
N LEU A 7 -12.49 11.67 5.02
CA LEU A 7 -12.36 11.58 3.56
C LEU A 7 -11.39 10.48 3.11
N GLY A 8 -10.68 9.84 4.04
CA GLY A 8 -9.54 8.96 3.74
C GLY A 8 -9.92 7.65 3.04
N ILE A 9 -8.99 7.10 2.25
CA ILE A 9 -9.19 5.83 1.53
C ILE A 9 -9.19 4.60 2.43
N LYS A 10 -8.74 4.74 3.69
CA LYS A 10 -8.74 3.63 4.66
C LYS A 10 -10.15 3.30 5.16
N SER A 11 -10.96 4.32 5.45
CA SER A 11 -12.27 4.14 6.12
C SER A 11 -13.31 5.21 5.80
N GLY A 12 -12.91 6.30 5.15
CA GLY A 12 -13.74 7.47 4.90
C GLY A 12 -14.50 7.41 3.56
N LEU A 13 -14.92 8.58 3.09
CA LEU A 13 -15.71 8.74 1.87
C LEU A 13 -15.01 8.12 0.63
N ALA A 14 -13.71 8.33 0.47
CA ALA A 14 -12.95 7.71 -0.62
C ALA A 14 -12.93 6.17 -0.55
N ASN A 15 -12.95 5.58 0.65
CA ASN A 15 -13.06 4.12 0.79
C ASN A 15 -14.41 3.61 0.27
N GLN A 16 -15.49 4.33 0.59
CA GLN A 16 -16.84 3.97 0.17
C GLN A 16 -16.99 4.05 -1.35
N ILE A 17 -16.48 5.13 -1.96
CA ILE A 17 -16.44 5.32 -3.41
C ILE A 17 -15.66 4.18 -4.09
N LEU A 18 -14.45 3.88 -3.61
CA LEU A 18 -13.65 2.79 -4.16
C LEU A 18 -14.38 1.44 -4.09
N CYS A 19 -14.96 1.11 -2.92
CA CYS A 19 -15.68 -0.14 -2.74
C CYS A 19 -16.92 -0.22 -3.65
N GLY A 20 -17.67 0.88 -3.79
CA GLY A 20 -18.86 0.93 -4.63
C GLY A 20 -18.54 0.75 -6.12
N PHE A 21 -17.52 1.44 -6.64
CA PHE A 21 -17.05 1.23 -8.01
C PHE A 21 -16.53 -0.18 -8.25
N VAL A 22 -15.74 -0.71 -7.31
CA VAL A 22 -15.21 -2.07 -7.41
C VAL A 22 -16.34 -3.11 -7.40
N LEU A 23 -17.31 -3.00 -6.49
CA LEU A 23 -18.44 -3.92 -6.39
C LEU A 23 -19.37 -3.81 -7.61
N GLY A 24 -19.81 -2.60 -7.96
CA GLY A 24 -20.64 -2.37 -9.14
C GLY A 24 -19.95 -2.79 -10.43
N GLY A 25 -18.63 -2.60 -10.52
CA GLY A 25 -17.81 -3.04 -11.64
C GLY A 25 -17.75 -4.57 -11.80
N ILE A 26 -17.65 -5.35 -10.71
CA ILE A 26 -17.61 -6.82 -10.80
C ILE A 26 -18.99 -7.46 -10.91
N SER A 27 -20.04 -6.85 -10.34
CA SER A 27 -21.40 -7.39 -10.35
C SER A 27 -22.23 -6.93 -11.55
N GLY A 28 -21.83 -5.84 -12.22
CA GLY A 28 -22.66 -5.14 -13.21
C GLY A 28 -23.79 -4.33 -12.58
N ASP A 29 -23.74 -4.05 -11.27
CA ASP A 29 -24.74 -3.24 -10.58
C ASP A 29 -24.49 -1.74 -10.83
N GLU A 30 -25.26 -1.18 -11.77
CA GLU A 30 -25.20 0.24 -12.12
C GLU A 30 -25.65 1.15 -10.96
N GLY A 31 -26.53 0.67 -10.05
CA GLY A 31 -26.96 1.46 -8.90
C GLY A 31 -25.82 1.73 -7.92
N LEU A 32 -24.91 0.78 -7.74
CA LEU A 32 -23.69 0.99 -6.95
C LEU A 32 -22.74 2.00 -7.59
N LYS A 33 -22.63 2.00 -8.92
CA LYS A 33 -21.80 2.96 -9.66
C LYS A 33 -22.38 4.36 -9.59
N GLU A 34 -23.68 4.54 -9.89
CA GLU A 34 -24.37 5.83 -9.78
C GLU A 34 -24.28 6.43 -8.38
N ASN A 35 -24.41 5.60 -7.33
CA ASN A 35 -24.24 6.06 -5.96
C ASN A 35 -22.78 6.49 -5.68
N SER A 36 -21.80 5.78 -6.22
CA SER A 36 -20.37 6.11 -6.06
C SER A 36 -19.99 7.41 -6.77
N GLU A 37 -20.60 7.69 -7.93
CA GLU A 37 -20.44 8.97 -8.64
C GLU A 37 -20.98 10.15 -7.82
N LYS A 38 -22.17 10.01 -7.22
CA LYS A 38 -22.73 11.06 -6.33
C LYS A 38 -21.85 11.33 -5.12
N LEU A 39 -21.26 10.28 -4.55
CA LEU A 39 -20.31 10.43 -3.44
C LEU A 39 -18.99 11.07 -3.90
N LEU A 40 -18.58 10.88 -5.15
CA LEU A 40 -17.41 11.53 -5.73
C LEU A 40 -17.62 13.04 -5.89
N ASP A 41 -18.81 13.48 -6.30
CA ASP A 41 -19.17 14.91 -6.33
C ASP A 41 -19.05 15.54 -4.93
N GLN A 42 -19.62 14.87 -3.92
CA GLN A 42 -19.50 15.29 -2.52
C GLN A 42 -18.03 15.34 -2.06
N LEU A 43 -17.20 14.38 -2.47
CA LEU A 43 -15.78 14.37 -2.12
C LEU A 43 -15.05 15.60 -2.66
N GLY A 44 -15.38 16.02 -3.89
CA GLY A 44 -14.82 17.21 -4.53
C GLY A 44 -15.13 18.51 -3.78
N GLU A 45 -16.34 18.64 -3.22
CA GLU A 45 -16.75 19.80 -2.42
C GLU A 45 -15.99 19.90 -1.08
N GLU A 46 -15.65 18.76 -0.47
CA GLU A 46 -15.07 18.68 0.88
C GLU A 46 -13.52 18.64 0.89
N MET A 47 -12.87 18.38 -0.25
CA MET A 47 -11.42 18.14 -0.29
C MET A 47 -10.54 19.39 -0.13
N GLY A 48 -11.09 20.60 -0.33
CA GLY A 48 -10.34 21.85 -0.42
C GLY A 48 -9.47 22.19 0.82
N ASP A 49 -9.85 21.69 1.99
CA ASP A 49 -9.18 21.97 3.26
C ASP A 49 -8.21 20.86 3.72
N LEU A 50 -7.94 19.86 2.88
CA LEU A 50 -7.01 18.78 3.24
C LEU A 50 -5.55 19.19 3.03
N THR A 51 -4.71 18.96 4.04
CA THR A 51 -3.26 19.19 3.99
C THR A 51 -2.43 17.95 4.28
N ASP A 52 -3.10 16.81 4.50
CA ASP A 52 -2.47 15.51 4.72
C ASP A 52 -2.13 14.87 3.37
N TYR A 53 -0.87 14.48 3.18
CA TYR A 53 -0.37 13.82 1.96
C TYR A 53 -0.07 12.33 2.17
N THR A 54 -0.48 11.75 3.29
CA THR A 54 -0.40 10.30 3.52
C THR A 54 -1.43 9.53 2.68
N PHE A 55 -1.14 8.26 2.40
CA PHE A 55 -2.01 7.45 1.55
C PHE A 55 -3.36 7.13 2.22
N ASN A 56 -3.36 6.79 3.51
CA ASN A 56 -4.54 6.22 4.16
C ASN A 56 -5.63 7.26 4.46
N THR A 57 -5.21 8.48 4.79
CA THR A 57 -6.08 9.55 5.30
C THR A 57 -6.00 10.83 4.48
N GLY A 58 -5.02 10.94 3.58
CA GLY A 58 -4.71 12.17 2.87
C GLY A 58 -5.01 12.16 1.37
N LEU A 59 -4.60 13.26 0.74
CA LEU A 59 -4.83 13.58 -0.66
C LEU A 59 -4.21 12.57 -1.62
N THR A 60 -3.06 11.96 -1.29
CA THR A 60 -2.41 10.99 -2.17
C THR A 60 -3.23 9.72 -2.33
N GLY A 61 -3.98 9.31 -1.28
CA GLY A 61 -4.94 8.21 -1.36
C GLY A 61 -6.14 8.55 -2.23
N ILE A 62 -6.72 9.73 -2.03
CA ILE A 62 -7.87 10.22 -2.80
C ILE A 62 -7.52 10.31 -4.29
N GLY A 63 -6.43 10.99 -4.64
CA GLY A 63 -6.00 11.11 -6.02
C GLY A 63 -5.59 9.77 -6.65
N TRP A 64 -4.99 8.86 -5.86
CA TRP A 64 -4.73 7.49 -6.32
C TRP A 64 -6.02 6.74 -6.64
N MET A 65 -7.06 6.87 -5.81
CA MET A 65 -8.36 6.24 -6.03
C MET A 65 -8.99 6.75 -7.33
N ILE A 66 -9.01 8.07 -7.55
CA ILE A 66 -9.59 8.68 -8.76
C ILE A 66 -8.90 8.12 -10.01
N GLU A 67 -7.55 8.16 -10.03
CA GLU A 67 -6.78 7.60 -11.14
C GLU A 67 -7.00 6.09 -11.31
N TYR A 68 -7.06 5.34 -10.21
CA TYR A 68 -7.31 3.91 -10.25
C TYR A 68 -8.66 3.59 -10.88
N CYS A 69 -9.72 4.28 -10.45
CA CYS A 69 -11.07 4.09 -10.99
C CYS A 69 -11.13 4.41 -12.49
N MET A 70 -10.49 5.48 -12.95
CA MET A 70 -10.37 5.75 -14.38
C MET A 70 -9.58 4.66 -15.12
N GLN A 71 -8.41 4.23 -14.61
CA GLN A 71 -7.60 3.19 -15.25
C GLN A 71 -8.29 1.82 -15.31
N GLN A 72 -9.22 1.53 -14.40
CA GLN A 72 -10.05 0.33 -14.44
C GLN A 72 -11.31 0.49 -15.30
N GLY A 73 -11.59 1.67 -15.85
CA GLY A 73 -12.81 1.93 -16.62
C GLY A 73 -14.07 2.06 -15.78
N PHE A 74 -13.93 2.34 -14.47
CA PHE A 74 -15.05 2.66 -13.59
C PHE A 74 -15.50 4.11 -13.71
N LEU A 75 -14.61 4.99 -14.16
CA LEU A 75 -14.87 6.41 -14.41
C LEU A 75 -14.46 6.78 -15.82
N ASP A 76 -15.28 7.59 -16.49
CA ASP A 76 -14.97 8.23 -17.77
C ASP A 76 -14.70 9.72 -17.56
N ILE A 77 -13.50 10.02 -17.06
CA ILE A 77 -13.06 11.39 -16.75
C ILE A 77 -11.63 11.61 -17.25
N ASN A 78 -11.31 12.85 -17.60
CA ASN A 78 -9.91 13.25 -17.80
C ASN A 78 -9.26 13.55 -16.45
N THR A 79 -8.51 12.60 -15.90
CA THR A 79 -7.88 12.78 -14.59
C THR A 79 -6.72 13.78 -14.60
N ASP A 80 -6.18 14.16 -15.77
CA ASP A 80 -5.16 15.21 -15.85
C ASP A 80 -5.73 16.59 -15.50
N ASP A 81 -7.01 16.83 -15.84
CA ASP A 81 -7.73 18.06 -15.50
C ASP A 81 -8.15 18.03 -14.03
N VAL A 82 -8.73 16.92 -13.57
CA VAL A 82 -9.26 16.78 -12.20
C VAL A 82 -8.16 16.80 -11.14
N LEU A 83 -6.98 16.23 -11.44
CA LEU A 83 -5.89 16.07 -10.47
C LEU A 83 -4.75 17.08 -10.65
N GLU A 84 -4.91 18.11 -11.50
CA GLU A 84 -3.86 19.07 -11.83
C GLU A 84 -3.25 19.74 -10.59
N ASP A 85 -4.08 20.33 -9.73
CA ASP A 85 -3.60 21.01 -8.52
C ASP A 85 -2.94 20.04 -7.54
N LEU A 86 -3.45 18.80 -7.47
CA LEU A 86 -2.87 17.77 -6.63
C LEU A 86 -1.51 17.31 -7.17
N ASP A 87 -1.36 17.17 -8.48
CA ASP A 87 -0.10 16.83 -9.14
C ASP A 87 1.00 17.84 -8.79
N ASP A 88 0.69 19.13 -8.89
CA ASP A 88 1.60 20.23 -8.55
C ASP A 88 1.99 20.23 -7.07
N ASN A 89 1.03 19.98 -6.19
CA ASN A 89 1.27 19.92 -4.75
C ASN A 89 2.08 18.69 -4.35
N CYS A 90 1.78 17.51 -4.91
CA CYS A 90 2.56 16.28 -4.72
C CYS A 90 4.00 16.44 -5.22
N TYR A 91 4.21 17.15 -6.32
CA TYR A 91 5.56 17.47 -6.80
C TYR A 91 6.33 18.33 -5.77
N LYS A 92 5.75 19.45 -5.33
CA LYS A 92 6.35 20.33 -4.31
C LYS A 92 6.65 19.54 -3.03
N ARG A 93 5.70 18.71 -2.58
CA ARG A 93 5.83 17.91 -1.37
C ARG A 93 6.91 16.84 -1.49
N THR A 94 7.08 16.25 -2.68
CA THR A 94 8.19 15.34 -2.98
C THR A 94 9.53 16.06 -2.80
N LEU A 95 9.71 17.26 -3.36
CA LEU A 95 10.96 18.01 -3.19
C LEU A 95 11.28 18.34 -1.73
N ILE A 96 10.25 18.73 -0.96
CA ILE A 96 10.39 18.99 0.48
C ILE A 96 10.89 17.73 1.20
N ASN A 97 10.26 16.57 0.97
CA ASN A 97 10.67 15.31 1.58
C ASN A 97 12.11 14.92 1.24
N LEU A 98 12.52 15.09 -0.03
CA LEU A 98 13.87 14.76 -0.45
C LEU A 98 14.94 15.62 0.26
N SER A 99 14.59 16.85 0.64
CA SER A 99 15.46 17.77 1.39
C SER A 99 15.45 17.54 2.91
N ASN A 100 14.44 16.83 3.42
CA ASN A 100 14.28 16.62 4.86
C ASN A 100 15.32 15.65 5.42
N LYS A 101 15.76 15.92 6.67
CA LYS A 101 16.68 15.03 7.41
C LYS A 101 15.98 13.84 8.07
N ARG A 102 14.66 13.92 8.21
CA ARG A 102 13.83 12.87 8.82
C ARG A 102 12.89 12.33 7.76
N TYR A 103 12.67 11.01 7.82
CA TYR A 103 11.77 10.32 6.93
C TYR A 103 10.38 10.29 7.56
N ASP A 104 9.40 10.87 6.87
CA ASP A 104 7.99 10.57 7.10
C ASP A 104 7.61 9.40 6.18
N ILE A 105 7.54 8.19 6.75
CA ILE A 105 7.33 6.97 5.96
C ILE A 105 5.92 6.92 5.39
N ASP A 106 4.91 7.39 6.11
CA ASP A 106 3.53 7.36 5.63
C ASP A 106 3.35 8.28 4.41
N GLU A 107 3.93 9.47 4.47
CA GLU A 107 3.88 10.42 3.38
C GLU A 107 4.74 10.00 2.19
N LEU A 108 5.97 9.52 2.44
CA LEU A 108 6.85 9.01 1.38
C LEU A 108 6.20 7.87 0.59
N LEU A 109 5.55 6.93 1.29
CA LEU A 109 4.86 5.82 0.66
C LEU A 109 3.63 6.28 -0.15
N GLY A 110 2.89 7.27 0.36
CA GLY A 110 1.76 7.91 -0.33
C GLY A 110 2.18 8.62 -1.62
N LEU A 111 3.19 9.49 -1.55
CA LEU A 111 3.75 10.17 -2.72
C LEU A 111 4.30 9.18 -3.75
N THR A 112 4.95 8.11 -3.29
CA THR A 112 5.52 7.08 -4.17
C THR A 112 4.44 6.40 -4.99
N ILE A 113 3.35 5.98 -4.35
CA ILE A 113 2.29 5.26 -5.05
C ILE A 113 1.41 6.17 -5.91
N TYR A 114 1.20 7.41 -5.47
CA TYR A 114 0.51 8.44 -6.24
C TYR A 114 1.26 8.72 -7.56
N HIS A 115 2.56 9.05 -7.49
CA HIS A 115 3.35 9.28 -8.70
C HIS A 115 3.48 8.02 -9.57
N LEU A 116 3.52 6.82 -8.98
CA LEU A 116 3.52 5.58 -9.74
C LEU A 116 2.26 5.41 -10.58
N ILE A 117 1.07 5.62 -10.00
CA ILE A 117 -0.17 5.42 -10.76
C ILE A 117 -0.34 6.52 -11.83
N ARG A 118 -0.05 7.78 -11.49
CA ARG A 118 -0.11 8.92 -12.43
C ARG A 118 0.89 8.79 -13.58
N SER A 119 2.08 8.22 -13.33
CA SER A 119 3.05 7.95 -14.41
C SER A 119 2.53 6.99 -15.50
N LYS A 120 1.51 6.20 -15.18
CA LYS A 120 0.87 5.24 -16.08
C LYS A 120 -0.43 5.75 -16.69
N SER A 121 -0.79 7.01 -16.43
CA SER A 121 -2.02 7.60 -16.96
C SER A 121 -2.05 7.56 -18.48
N LYS A 122 -3.25 7.38 -19.04
CA LYS A 122 -3.51 7.20 -20.47
C LYS A 122 -4.57 8.15 -21.00
N ASN A 123 -4.76 9.30 -20.34
CA ASN A 123 -5.70 10.32 -20.79
C ASN A 123 -5.43 10.74 -22.23
N VAL A 124 -6.50 10.95 -23.00
CA VAL A 124 -6.40 11.46 -24.37
C VAL A 124 -5.87 12.89 -24.31
N GLY A 125 -4.79 13.17 -25.04
CA GLY A 125 -4.16 14.51 -25.03
C GLY A 125 -3.23 14.77 -23.85
N ALA A 126 -2.85 13.74 -23.08
CA ALA A 126 -1.98 13.88 -21.92
C ALA A 126 -0.69 14.67 -22.21
N HIS A 127 -0.34 15.57 -21.30
CA HIS A 127 0.88 16.36 -21.39
C HIS A 127 2.11 15.49 -21.06
N TYR A 128 2.90 15.15 -22.09
CA TYR A 128 4.12 14.35 -21.95
C TYR A 128 5.05 14.82 -20.83
N TYR A 129 5.18 16.14 -20.63
CA TYR A 129 6.00 16.73 -19.56
C TYR A 129 5.52 16.36 -18.15
N ARG A 130 4.21 16.29 -17.91
CA ARG A 130 3.65 15.90 -16.61
C ARG A 130 3.91 14.44 -16.31
N GLN A 131 3.70 13.58 -17.31
CA GLN A 131 4.04 12.16 -17.18
C GLN A 131 5.54 11.96 -16.87
N PHE A 132 6.42 12.71 -17.54
CA PHE A 132 7.85 12.69 -17.27
C PHE A 132 8.17 13.10 -15.82
N ILE A 133 7.54 14.16 -15.30
CA ILE A 133 7.72 14.60 -13.91
C ILE A 133 7.37 13.48 -12.94
N HIS A 134 6.24 12.80 -13.12
CA HIS A 134 5.87 11.67 -12.25
C HIS A 134 6.88 10.53 -12.29
N ILE A 135 7.38 10.17 -13.48
CA ILE A 135 8.42 9.14 -13.64
C ILE A 135 9.70 9.53 -12.88
N GLU A 136 10.13 10.79 -12.98
CA GLU A 136 11.31 11.27 -12.25
C GLU A 136 11.08 11.32 -10.74
N CYS A 137 9.89 11.74 -10.28
CA CYS A 137 9.54 11.68 -8.87
C CYS A 137 9.59 10.25 -8.33
N VAL A 138 9.06 9.26 -9.06
CA VAL A 138 9.16 7.83 -8.66
C VAL A 138 10.63 7.42 -8.50
N LYS A 139 11.51 7.80 -9.42
CA LYS A 139 12.95 7.49 -9.33
C LYS A 139 13.63 8.16 -8.14
N LEU A 140 13.29 9.42 -7.85
CA LEU A 140 13.86 10.16 -6.73
C LEU A 140 13.40 9.57 -5.39
N LEU A 141 12.10 9.30 -5.25
CA LEU A 141 11.50 8.66 -4.08
C LEU A 141 12.06 7.25 -3.88
N ALA A 142 12.20 6.46 -4.95
CA ALA A 142 12.86 5.15 -4.92
C ALA A 142 14.26 5.23 -4.32
N ARG A 143 15.10 6.17 -4.77
CA ARG A 143 16.44 6.37 -4.18
C ARG A 143 16.38 6.77 -2.71
N HIS A 144 15.39 7.59 -2.33
CA HIS A 144 15.20 8.03 -0.95
C HIS A 144 14.77 6.88 -0.02
N LEU A 145 13.86 6.03 -0.48
CA LEU A 145 13.47 4.78 0.21
C LEU A 145 14.66 3.82 0.35
N ASN A 146 15.48 3.67 -0.71
CA ASN A 146 16.69 2.85 -0.66
C ASN A 146 17.72 3.37 0.36
N LYS A 147 17.88 4.70 0.42
CA LYS A 147 18.74 5.36 1.43
C LYS A 147 18.22 5.09 2.84
N TYR A 148 16.92 5.18 3.06
CA TYR A 148 16.29 4.82 4.34
C TYR A 148 16.61 3.38 4.77
N LEU A 149 16.47 2.40 3.86
CA LEU A 149 16.85 1.02 4.14
C LEU A 149 18.33 0.91 4.51
N THR A 150 19.21 1.49 3.70
CA THR A 150 20.66 1.44 3.89
C THR A 150 21.08 2.03 5.24
N GLU A 151 20.49 3.15 5.65
CA GLU A 151 20.79 3.79 6.93
C GLU A 151 20.34 2.94 8.13
N ASN A 152 19.18 2.29 8.04
CA ASN A 152 18.72 1.40 9.11
C ASN A 152 19.52 0.08 9.16
N LEU A 153 19.92 -0.48 8.00
CA LEU A 153 20.83 -1.62 7.95
C LEU A 153 22.17 -1.33 8.63
N LYS A 154 22.73 -0.13 8.43
CA LYS A 154 23.96 0.29 9.12
C LYS A 154 23.78 0.32 10.64
N LYS A 155 22.61 0.76 11.13
CA LYS A 155 22.31 0.75 12.57
C LYS A 155 22.28 -0.68 13.13
N ILE A 156 21.60 -1.60 12.44
CA ILE A 156 21.54 -3.03 12.81
C ILE A 156 22.95 -3.62 12.86
N LYS A 157 23.76 -3.43 11.80
CA LYS A 157 25.15 -3.92 11.72
C LYS A 157 26.05 -3.37 12.82
N ASN A 158 25.77 -2.15 13.30
CA ASN A 158 26.50 -1.54 14.42
C ASN A 158 25.94 -1.95 15.79
N GLY A 159 25.16 -3.03 15.88
CA GLY A 159 24.63 -3.58 17.13
C GLY A 159 23.49 -2.77 17.74
N LYS A 160 22.90 -1.80 17.02
CA LYS A 160 21.75 -1.05 17.53
C LYS A 160 20.47 -1.86 17.34
N SER A 161 19.76 -2.11 18.44
CA SER A 161 18.39 -2.63 18.40
C SER A 161 17.46 -1.61 17.75
N LEU A 162 16.51 -2.10 16.95
CA LEU A 162 15.44 -1.29 16.36
C LEU A 162 14.14 -1.55 17.12
N SER A 163 13.33 -0.52 17.29
CA SER A 163 11.98 -0.69 17.80
C SER A 163 11.13 -1.49 16.82
N ILE A 164 10.09 -2.14 17.33
CA ILE A 164 9.18 -2.93 16.50
C ILE A 164 8.45 -2.05 15.46
N ASP A 165 8.14 -0.80 15.80
CA ASP A 165 7.59 0.18 14.84
C ASP A 165 8.57 0.46 13.70
N LYS A 166 9.86 0.55 14.03
CA LYS A 166 10.90 0.78 13.02
C LYS A 166 11.07 -0.45 12.11
N LEU A 167 10.93 -1.67 12.65
CA LEU A 167 10.89 -2.88 11.83
C LEU A 167 9.67 -2.88 10.90
N ASN A 168 8.50 -2.49 11.42
CA ASN A 168 7.29 -2.36 10.62
C ASN A 168 7.46 -1.34 9.48
N ASP A 169 8.03 -0.16 9.75
CA ASP A 169 8.35 0.83 8.71
C ASP A 169 9.27 0.25 7.62
N ILE A 170 10.34 -0.44 8.01
CA ILE A 170 11.28 -1.07 7.07
C ILE A 170 10.54 -2.07 6.19
N THR A 171 9.68 -2.91 6.77
CA THR A 171 8.92 -3.90 6.02
C THR A 171 7.90 -3.26 5.07
N ARG A 172 7.23 -2.18 5.47
CA ARG A 172 6.34 -1.41 4.58
C ARG A 172 7.10 -0.79 3.40
N VAL A 173 8.31 -0.30 3.64
CA VAL A 173 9.21 0.19 2.58
C VAL A 173 9.64 -0.95 1.65
N MET A 174 9.99 -2.12 2.21
CA MET A 174 10.33 -3.32 1.42
C MET A 174 9.16 -3.75 0.53
N LEU A 175 7.93 -3.73 1.04
CA LEU A 175 6.72 -4.07 0.29
C LEU A 175 6.46 -3.07 -0.84
N LYS A 176 6.67 -1.78 -0.60
CA LYS A 176 6.58 -0.78 -1.68
C LYS A 176 7.68 -0.96 -2.72
N ILE A 177 8.89 -1.34 -2.31
CA ILE A 177 10.00 -1.58 -3.23
C ILE A 177 9.73 -2.80 -4.11
N SER A 178 9.27 -3.92 -3.55
CA SER A 178 8.87 -5.09 -4.38
C SER A 178 7.73 -4.72 -5.34
N HIS A 179 6.80 -3.86 -4.90
CA HIS A 179 5.82 -3.21 -5.77
C HIS A 179 6.41 -2.42 -6.93
N LEU A 180 7.35 -1.52 -6.66
CA LEU A 180 8.01 -0.74 -7.68
C LEU A 180 8.80 -1.61 -8.67
N VAL A 181 9.54 -2.60 -8.19
CA VAL A 181 10.33 -3.50 -9.06
C VAL A 181 9.43 -4.26 -10.02
N GLY A 182 8.29 -4.78 -9.56
CA GLY A 182 7.33 -5.45 -10.45
C GLY A 182 6.63 -4.53 -11.47
N GLN A 183 6.71 -3.21 -11.29
CA GLN A 183 5.99 -2.22 -12.10
C GLN A 183 6.91 -1.30 -12.90
N THR A 184 8.23 -1.35 -12.68
CA THR A 184 9.21 -0.40 -13.22
C THR A 184 10.55 -1.10 -13.47
N LYS A 185 11.49 -0.45 -14.17
CA LYS A 185 12.86 -0.96 -14.39
C LYS A 185 13.86 -0.45 -13.34
N LEU A 186 13.45 -0.37 -12.07
CA LEU A 186 14.24 0.23 -10.98
C LEU A 186 14.96 -0.77 -10.07
N GLU A 187 14.95 -2.06 -10.40
CA GLU A 187 15.57 -3.14 -9.61
C GLU A 187 17.00 -2.82 -9.14
N LYS A 188 17.84 -2.33 -10.06
CA LYS A 188 19.24 -1.96 -9.79
C LYS A 188 19.42 -0.89 -8.71
N ILE A 189 18.40 -0.09 -8.42
CA ILE A 189 18.46 0.92 -7.35
C ILE A 189 18.48 0.23 -5.98
N PHE A 190 17.76 -0.89 -5.85
CA PHE A 190 17.44 -1.49 -4.57
C PHE A 190 18.25 -2.74 -4.24
N GLU A 191 18.73 -3.46 -5.25
CA GLU A 191 19.32 -4.81 -5.15
C GLU A 191 20.15 -5.01 -3.88
N THR A 192 21.24 -4.26 -3.69
CA THR A 192 22.12 -4.46 -2.52
C THR A 192 21.43 -4.26 -1.17
N ALA A 193 20.61 -3.21 -1.01
CA ALA A 193 19.96 -2.93 0.26
C ALA A 193 18.77 -3.88 0.50
N PHE A 194 18.06 -4.26 -0.56
CA PHE A 194 16.91 -5.15 -0.50
C PHE A 194 17.34 -6.55 -0.03
N TYR A 195 18.32 -7.17 -0.71
CA TYR A 195 18.84 -8.48 -0.33
C TYR A 195 19.42 -8.48 1.09
N ALA A 196 20.23 -7.47 1.42
CA ALA A 196 20.76 -7.34 2.77
C ALA A 196 19.64 -7.20 3.82
N THR A 197 18.55 -6.52 3.51
CA THR A 197 17.40 -6.39 4.42
C THR A 197 16.69 -7.72 4.61
N ILE A 198 16.45 -8.47 3.54
CA ILE A 198 15.87 -9.82 3.63
C ILE A 198 16.74 -10.73 4.50
N ASP A 199 18.05 -10.78 4.28
CA ASP A 199 18.95 -11.62 5.07
C ASP A 199 18.96 -11.25 6.55
N ASN A 200 18.90 -9.95 6.89
CA ASN A 200 18.77 -9.53 8.29
C ASN A 200 17.47 -10.01 8.92
N PHE A 201 16.34 -9.92 8.20
CA PHE A 201 15.06 -10.44 8.70
C PHE A 201 15.08 -11.97 8.83
N ARG A 202 15.73 -12.69 7.91
CA ARG A 202 15.90 -14.14 8.00
C ARG A 202 16.64 -14.52 9.27
N SER A 203 17.81 -13.92 9.51
CA SER A 203 18.58 -14.16 10.74
C SER A 203 17.79 -13.75 11.99
N PHE A 204 17.09 -12.61 11.95
CA PHE A 204 16.25 -12.15 13.06
C PHE A 204 15.17 -13.18 13.43
N TYR A 205 14.37 -13.64 12.45
CA TYR A 205 13.28 -14.59 12.72
C TYR A 205 13.80 -15.99 13.06
N GLN A 206 14.93 -16.41 12.50
CA GLN A 206 15.60 -17.64 12.91
C GLN A 206 15.97 -17.61 14.40
N HIS A 207 16.57 -16.50 14.87
CA HIS A 207 16.90 -16.33 16.28
C HIS A 207 15.66 -16.20 17.15
N LEU A 208 14.70 -15.34 16.78
CA LEU A 208 13.46 -15.11 17.53
C LEU A 208 12.72 -16.43 17.79
N LEU A 209 12.60 -17.28 16.76
CA LEU A 209 11.90 -18.55 16.84
C LEU A 209 12.72 -19.69 17.43
N SER A 210 14.03 -19.51 17.64
CA SER A 210 14.87 -20.44 18.41
C SER A 210 14.84 -20.16 19.92
N GLY A 211 14.41 -18.95 20.32
CA GLY A 211 14.32 -18.50 21.71
C GLY A 211 12.90 -18.58 22.30
N LYS A 212 12.76 -18.21 23.57
CA LYS A 212 11.46 -17.97 24.22
C LYS A 212 11.10 -16.49 24.09
N CYS A 213 10.20 -16.13 23.17
CA CYS A 213 9.62 -14.79 23.09
C CYS A 213 8.55 -14.63 24.19
N SER A 214 8.61 -13.54 24.97
CA SER A 214 7.91 -13.44 26.26
C SER A 214 6.73 -12.47 26.33
N ALA A 215 6.36 -11.76 25.24
CA ALA A 215 5.26 -10.78 25.25
C ALA A 215 4.23 -10.97 24.12
N SER A 216 2.94 -11.07 24.47
CA SER A 216 1.80 -11.32 23.57
C SER A 216 1.60 -10.26 22.48
N ALA A 217 1.69 -8.97 22.83
CA ALA A 217 1.48 -7.86 21.90
C ALA A 217 2.58 -7.74 20.83
N GLU A 218 3.83 -8.06 21.21
CA GLU A 218 4.97 -8.04 20.29
C GLU A 218 4.85 -9.15 19.24
N ILE A 219 4.35 -10.32 19.63
CA ILE A 219 4.17 -11.44 18.70
C ILE A 219 3.12 -11.11 17.63
N ALA A 220 2.03 -10.42 17.98
CA ALA A 220 1.03 -9.96 17.02
C ALA A 220 1.66 -9.07 15.93
N LEU A 221 2.44 -8.08 16.34
CA LEU A 221 3.10 -7.20 15.39
C LEU A 221 4.19 -7.94 14.59
N HIS A 222 4.90 -8.90 15.20
CA HIS A 222 5.83 -9.77 14.48
C HIS A 222 5.15 -10.66 13.44
N ARG A 223 3.92 -11.14 13.68
CA ARG A 223 3.11 -11.85 12.67
C ARG A 223 2.83 -10.95 11.48
N LEU A 224 2.37 -9.72 11.72
CA LEU A 224 2.08 -8.77 10.65
C LEU A 224 3.33 -8.41 9.84
N ILE A 225 4.46 -8.17 10.51
CA ILE A 225 5.75 -7.92 9.84
C ILE A 225 6.17 -9.14 9.01
N CYS A 226 6.07 -10.35 9.57
CA CYS A 226 6.43 -11.58 8.86
C CYS A 226 5.53 -11.83 7.65
N PHE A 227 4.23 -11.55 7.78
CA PHE A 227 3.27 -11.65 6.68
C PHE A 227 3.59 -10.65 5.57
N ASN A 228 3.87 -9.39 5.91
CA ASN A 228 4.28 -8.41 4.91
C ASN A 228 5.60 -8.81 4.22
N LEU A 229 6.54 -9.43 4.94
CA LEU A 229 7.76 -9.99 4.34
C LEU A 229 7.46 -11.17 3.42
N LEU A 230 6.50 -12.03 3.78
CA LEU A 230 6.01 -13.08 2.90
C LEU A 230 5.46 -12.47 1.59
N MET A 231 4.60 -11.46 1.68
CA MET A 231 4.13 -10.72 0.49
C MET A 231 5.28 -10.12 -0.34
N VAL A 232 6.29 -9.56 0.32
CA VAL A 232 7.50 -9.02 -0.33
C VAL A 232 8.17 -10.09 -1.17
N VAL A 233 8.48 -11.25 -0.60
CA VAL A 233 9.26 -12.30 -1.27
C VAL A 233 8.43 -13.08 -2.29
N THR A 234 7.11 -13.22 -2.07
CA THR A 234 6.18 -13.78 -3.06
C THR A 234 6.11 -12.89 -4.29
N GLN A 235 6.01 -11.57 -4.09
CA GLN A 235 5.98 -10.63 -5.20
C GLN A 235 7.33 -10.51 -5.92
N TYR A 236 8.44 -10.67 -5.21
CA TYR A 236 9.79 -10.72 -5.80
C TYR A 236 10.07 -12.06 -6.51
N ASP A 237 9.19 -13.05 -6.37
CA ASP A 237 9.28 -14.38 -6.98
C ASP A 237 10.58 -15.13 -6.65
N HIS A 238 10.91 -15.22 -5.35
CA HIS A 238 12.10 -15.95 -4.87
C HIS A 238 11.72 -17.21 -4.06
N PRO A 239 11.64 -18.41 -4.67
CA PRO A 239 11.06 -19.62 -4.07
C PRO A 239 11.65 -20.01 -2.70
N MET A 240 12.97 -19.92 -2.53
CA MET A 240 13.62 -20.26 -1.27
C MET A 240 13.19 -19.33 -0.13
N TRP A 241 13.01 -18.05 -0.42
CA TRP A 241 12.60 -17.08 0.60
C TRP A 241 11.12 -17.23 0.93
N ILE A 242 10.29 -17.54 -0.07
CA ILE A 242 8.87 -17.86 0.15
C ILE A 242 8.75 -18.99 1.16
N THR A 243 9.39 -20.15 0.91
CA THR A 243 9.33 -21.31 1.81
C THR A 243 9.80 -20.97 3.24
N GLU A 244 10.86 -20.17 3.37
CA GLU A 244 11.38 -19.78 4.68
C GLU A 244 10.44 -18.83 5.43
N PHE A 245 9.94 -17.76 4.80
CA PHE A 245 9.04 -16.82 5.45
C PHE A 245 7.65 -17.42 5.70
N GLU A 246 7.17 -18.35 4.88
CA GLU A 246 5.99 -19.16 5.18
C GLU A 246 6.20 -19.99 6.45
N SER A 247 7.36 -20.65 6.58
CA SER A 247 7.70 -21.40 7.79
C SER A 247 7.73 -20.51 9.03
N TYR A 248 8.36 -19.33 8.95
CA TYR A 248 8.36 -18.38 10.06
C TYR A 248 6.97 -17.88 10.42
N PHE A 249 6.16 -17.55 9.42
CA PHE A 249 4.79 -17.09 9.61
C PHE A 249 3.93 -18.16 10.30
N ASN A 250 3.96 -19.40 9.82
CA ASN A 250 3.20 -20.51 10.42
C ASN A 250 3.60 -20.73 11.89
N ARG A 251 4.90 -20.76 12.18
CA ARG A 251 5.40 -20.92 13.56
C ARG A 251 4.99 -19.76 14.47
N LEU A 252 4.98 -18.51 13.95
CA LEU A 252 4.47 -17.36 14.70
C LEU A 252 2.97 -17.48 14.95
N SER A 253 2.20 -18.00 13.99
CA SER A 253 0.75 -18.19 14.07
C SER A 253 0.33 -19.28 15.06
N GLU A 254 1.18 -20.29 15.29
CA GLU A 254 0.97 -21.34 16.30
C GLU A 254 1.08 -20.83 17.74
N ILE A 255 1.79 -19.73 17.98
CA ILE A 255 1.96 -19.19 19.34
C ILE A 255 0.60 -18.69 19.85
N GLN A 256 0.06 -19.26 20.92
CA GLN A 256 -1.25 -18.82 21.40
C GLN A 256 -1.17 -17.42 22.00
N ILE A 257 -1.91 -16.47 21.44
CA ILE A 257 -2.01 -15.10 21.92
C ILE A 257 -3.49 -14.79 22.18
N ASN A 258 -3.78 -14.17 23.31
CA ASN A 258 -5.11 -13.64 23.58
C ASN A 258 -5.28 -12.32 22.82
N LEU A 259 -5.68 -12.41 21.56
CA LEU A 259 -5.87 -11.27 20.66
C LEU A 259 -7.32 -10.80 20.71
N ASP A 260 -7.53 -9.49 20.57
CA ASP A 260 -8.87 -8.94 20.36
C ASP A 260 -9.50 -9.56 19.09
N LYS A 261 -10.81 -9.79 19.13
CA LYS A 261 -11.61 -10.28 18.01
C LYS A 261 -11.36 -9.47 16.73
N THR A 262 -11.25 -8.14 16.87
CA THR A 262 -10.95 -7.22 15.78
C THR A 262 -9.65 -7.55 15.04
N TYR A 263 -8.61 -7.95 15.78
CA TYR A 263 -7.32 -8.32 15.21
C TYR A 263 -7.42 -9.64 14.43
N ASN A 264 -8.11 -10.63 14.99
CA ASN A 264 -8.27 -11.94 14.36
C ASN A 264 -9.04 -11.84 13.04
N GLU A 265 -10.12 -11.04 13.00
CA GLU A 265 -10.88 -10.79 11.77
C GLU A 265 -10.02 -10.13 10.69
N LYS A 266 -9.24 -9.10 11.05
CA LYS A 266 -8.35 -8.43 10.11
C LYS A 266 -7.29 -9.38 9.55
N GLN A 267 -6.68 -10.18 10.42
CA GLN A 267 -5.65 -11.14 10.05
C GLN A 267 -6.21 -12.22 9.12
N GLN A 268 -7.41 -12.74 9.40
CA GLN A 268 -8.07 -13.72 8.55
C GLN A 268 -8.34 -13.16 7.15
N VAL A 269 -8.91 -11.96 7.05
CA VAL A 269 -9.21 -11.36 5.73
C VAL A 269 -7.93 -11.10 4.94
N LEU A 270 -6.88 -10.63 5.62
CA LEU A 270 -5.56 -10.40 5.03
C LEU A 270 -4.97 -11.69 4.42
N GLU A 271 -5.00 -12.79 5.17
CA GLU A 271 -4.53 -14.10 4.70
C GLU A 271 -5.38 -14.64 3.55
N GLU A 272 -6.72 -14.50 3.65
CA GLU A 272 -7.63 -14.93 2.59
C GLU A 272 -7.37 -14.18 1.27
N MET A 273 -7.23 -12.86 1.32
CA MET A 273 -6.94 -12.02 0.15
C MET A 273 -5.60 -12.36 -0.50
N PHE A 274 -4.59 -12.66 0.31
CA PHE A 274 -3.28 -13.09 -0.19
C PHE A 274 -3.37 -14.45 -0.89
N ASN A 275 -3.94 -15.45 -0.23
CA ASN A 275 -4.05 -16.83 -0.74
C ASN A 275 -4.93 -16.93 -1.99
N HIS A 276 -5.96 -16.10 -2.08
CA HIS A 276 -6.93 -16.10 -3.18
C HIS A 276 -6.77 -14.91 -4.13
N SER A 277 -5.62 -14.24 -4.12
CA SER A 277 -5.34 -13.07 -4.98
C SER A 277 -5.59 -13.33 -6.47
N LYS A 278 -5.41 -14.57 -6.94
CA LYS A 278 -5.68 -15.00 -8.32
C LYS A 278 -7.17 -15.11 -8.66
N ILE A 279 -8.04 -15.28 -7.68
CA ILE A 279 -9.50 -15.40 -7.85
C ILE A 279 -10.24 -14.26 -7.13
N ALA A 280 -9.57 -13.13 -6.93
CA ALA A 280 -10.03 -12.01 -6.10
C ALA A 280 -11.48 -11.60 -6.44
N ASN A 281 -11.81 -11.46 -7.73
CA ASN A 281 -13.16 -11.09 -8.19
C ASN A 281 -14.28 -11.94 -7.56
N ALA A 282 -14.11 -13.26 -7.43
CA ALA A 282 -15.14 -14.16 -6.93
C ALA A 282 -15.37 -14.04 -5.41
N LYS A 283 -14.34 -13.63 -4.66
CA LYS A 283 -14.37 -13.50 -3.20
C LYS A 283 -14.57 -12.07 -2.73
N LEU A 284 -14.37 -11.09 -3.61
CA LEU A 284 -14.41 -9.67 -3.27
C LEU A 284 -15.74 -9.21 -2.63
N PRO A 285 -16.93 -9.64 -3.10
CA PRO A 285 -18.18 -9.29 -2.43
C PRO A 285 -18.22 -9.73 -0.96
N TYR A 286 -17.70 -10.93 -0.68
CA TYR A 286 -17.61 -11.45 0.68
C TYR A 286 -16.65 -10.63 1.54
N TRP A 287 -15.45 -10.31 1.02
CA TRP A 287 -14.48 -9.51 1.77
C TRP A 287 -14.98 -8.09 2.02
N LEU A 288 -15.61 -7.43 1.05
CA LEU A 288 -16.08 -6.04 1.21
C LEU A 288 -17.34 -5.91 2.09
N ASN A 289 -18.04 -7.02 2.37
CA ASN A 289 -19.06 -7.05 3.42
C ASN A 289 -18.46 -6.95 4.84
N LEU A 290 -17.16 -7.25 5.00
CA LEU A 290 -16.45 -7.10 6.26
C LEU A 290 -15.80 -5.72 6.33
N ASP A 291 -15.97 -5.00 7.44
CA ASP A 291 -15.35 -3.68 7.65
C ASP A 291 -13.84 -3.73 7.41
N LYS A 292 -13.18 -4.80 7.86
CA LYS A 292 -11.74 -5.01 7.67
C LYS A 292 -11.35 -5.36 6.24
N GLY A 293 -12.22 -5.98 5.45
CA GLY A 293 -11.96 -6.18 4.03
C GLY A 293 -12.01 -4.88 3.25
N ARG A 294 -12.94 -3.97 3.59
CA ARG A 294 -12.96 -2.61 3.00
C ARG A 294 -11.70 -1.82 3.32
N GLU A 295 -11.23 -1.87 4.56
CA GLU A 295 -9.95 -1.23 4.96
C GLU A 295 -8.74 -1.80 4.21
N LEU A 296 -8.75 -3.11 3.89
CA LEU A 296 -7.62 -3.80 3.27
C LEU A 296 -7.62 -3.72 1.73
N LEU A 297 -8.74 -3.37 1.10
CA LEU A 297 -8.84 -3.27 -0.35
C LEU A 297 -7.76 -2.34 -0.94
N SER A 298 -7.69 -1.10 -0.44
CA SER A 298 -6.71 -0.12 -0.91
C SER A 298 -5.28 -0.55 -0.59
N PHE A 299 -5.04 -1.23 0.54
CA PHE A 299 -3.73 -1.80 0.87
C PHE A 299 -3.27 -2.81 -0.19
N PHE A 300 -4.12 -3.78 -0.56
CA PHE A 300 -3.76 -4.80 -1.55
C PHE A 300 -3.57 -4.20 -2.95
N LEU A 301 -4.51 -3.38 -3.41
CA LEU A 301 -4.43 -2.75 -4.74
C LEU A 301 -3.20 -1.85 -4.91
N SER A 302 -2.78 -1.17 -3.84
CA SER A 302 -1.67 -0.23 -3.87
C SER A 302 -0.29 -0.85 -3.57
N ASN A 303 -0.24 -2.06 -3.02
CA ASN A 303 1.01 -2.68 -2.58
C ASN A 303 1.29 -4.07 -3.16
N TYR A 304 0.28 -4.82 -3.62
CA TYR A 304 0.45 -6.22 -4.02
C TYR A 304 0.05 -6.45 -5.48
N SER A 305 1.04 -6.57 -6.37
CA SER A 305 0.79 -6.62 -7.83
C SER A 305 0.08 -7.87 -8.31
N LEU A 306 0.04 -8.92 -7.49
CA LEU A 306 -0.65 -10.18 -7.79
C LEU A 306 -2.15 -10.11 -7.50
N PHE A 307 -2.60 -9.10 -6.75
CA PHE A 307 -4.03 -8.84 -6.52
C PHE A 307 -4.56 -7.92 -7.61
N LYS A 308 -5.50 -8.42 -8.41
CA LYS A 308 -6.13 -7.66 -9.49
C LYS A 308 -7.63 -7.80 -9.43
N VAL A 309 -8.32 -6.70 -9.67
CA VAL A 309 -9.76 -6.66 -9.86
C VAL A 309 -10.01 -6.43 -11.34
N THR A 310 -10.78 -7.30 -11.98
CA THR A 310 -11.19 -7.13 -13.37
C THR A 310 -12.67 -6.79 -13.42
N PRO A 311 -13.08 -5.66 -14.02
CA PRO A 311 -14.49 -5.34 -14.22
C PRO A 311 -15.18 -6.41 -15.07
N HIS A 312 -16.49 -6.59 -14.86
CA HIS A 312 -17.33 -7.28 -15.82
C HIS A 312 -17.58 -6.33 -17.00
N PHE A 313 -16.81 -6.49 -18.08
CA PHE A 313 -17.16 -5.86 -19.35
C PHE A 313 -18.16 -6.77 -20.06
N ASN A 314 -19.33 -6.20 -20.41
CA ASN A 314 -20.28 -6.82 -21.34
C ASN A 314 -19.79 -6.60 -22.77
#